data_AF-A0A2V2MV97-F1
#
_entry.id   AF-A0A2V2MV97-F1
#
_cell.length_a   1.000
_cell.length_b   1.000
_cell.length_c   1.000
_cell.angle_alpha   90.00
_cell.angle_beta   90.00
_cell.angle_gamma   90.00
#
_symmetry.space_group_name_H-M   'P 1'
#
loop_
_entity.id
_entity.type
_entity.pdbx_description
1 polymer ?
#
loop_
_entity_poly.entity_id
_entity_poly.type
_entity_poly.pdbx_seq_one_letter_code
_entity_poly.pdbx_strand_id
1 'polypeptide(L)'
;MNTFVEQIKHASPYELCGRMIMDGDQILIFIDEIGRFSLQIKDVSLAILGFGSGNISGPVPGVFRISESGRGLYLEIGGVLYTTPVSRVRAVLSGVHRKAPVMRFTGS
;
A
#
# COMPACT_ATOMS: atom_id res chain seq x y z
N MET A 1 -23.79 -34.80 11.36
CA MET A 1 -24.17 -33.53 10.71
C MET A 1 -23.14 -32.49 11.11
N ASN A 2 -22.30 -32.02 10.18
CA ASN A 2 -21.33 -30.96 10.46
C ASN A 2 -21.94 -29.62 10.03
N THR A 3 -22.20 -28.76 11.01
CA THR A 3 -22.67 -27.40 10.79
C THR A 3 -21.48 -26.54 10.37
N PHE A 4 -21.42 -26.16 9.10
CA PHE A 4 -20.51 -25.12 8.64
C PHE A 4 -21.09 -23.76 9.06
N VAL A 5 -20.42 -23.08 9.98
CA VAL A 5 -20.75 -21.70 10.32
C VAL A 5 -20.14 -20.82 9.25
N GLU A 6 -20.98 -20.35 8.32
CA GLU A 6 -20.60 -19.33 7.35
C GLU A 6 -20.43 -18.01 8.11
N GLN A 7 -19.19 -17.65 8.44
CA GLN A 7 -18.89 -16.33 8.99
C GLN A 7 -19.21 -15.29 7.92
N ILE A 8 -20.28 -14.52 8.14
CA ILE A 8 -20.63 -13.36 7.31
C ILE A 8 -19.45 -12.39 7.35
N LYS A 9 -18.64 -12.40 6.29
CA LYS A 9 -17.49 -11.51 6.15
C LYS A 9 -18.06 -10.16 5.75
N HIS A 10 -18.11 -9.22 6.69
CA HIS A 10 -18.43 -7.82 6.38
C HIS A 10 -17.54 -7.37 5.21
N ALA A 11 -18.15 -6.76 4.18
CA ALA A 11 -17.43 -6.21 3.06
C ALA A 11 -16.37 -5.24 3.59
N SER A 12 -15.12 -5.46 3.21
CA SER A 12 -14.02 -4.55 3.54
C SER A 12 -14.36 -3.18 2.94
N PRO A 13 -14.23 -2.06 3.67
CA PRO A 13 -14.43 -0.73 3.09
C PRO A 13 -13.26 -0.33 2.16
N TYR A 14 -12.41 -1.30 1.80
CA TYR A 14 -11.28 -1.15 0.91
C TYR A 14 -11.46 -2.05 -0.31
N GLU A 15 -11.24 -1.47 -1.47
CA GLU A 15 -11.20 -2.15 -2.75
C GLU A 15 -9.76 -2.36 -3.18
N LEU A 16 -9.42 -3.57 -3.61
CA LEU A 16 -8.11 -3.86 -4.21
C LEU A 16 -8.06 -3.24 -5.61
N CYS A 17 -7.09 -2.37 -5.85
CA CYS A 17 -6.98 -1.60 -7.10
C CYS A 17 -5.53 -1.52 -7.62
N GLY A 18 -4.67 -2.43 -7.17
CA GLY A 18 -3.27 -2.39 -7.54
C GLY A 18 -2.36 -3.29 -6.74
N ARG A 19 -1.07 -3.12 -6.98
CA ARG A 19 0.00 -3.90 -6.36
C ARG A 19 1.29 -3.11 -6.21
N MET A 20 2.02 -3.45 -5.17
CA MET A 20 3.35 -2.95 -4.87
C MET A 20 4.36 -4.09 -5.05
N ILE A 21 5.50 -3.80 -5.68
CA ILE A 21 6.63 -4.73 -5.83
C ILE A 21 7.96 -4.00 -5.60
N MET A 22 9.01 -4.76 -5.32
CA MET A 22 10.38 -4.26 -5.29
C MET A 22 11.02 -4.37 -6.67
N ASP A 23 11.77 -3.35 -7.09
CA ASP A 23 12.54 -3.29 -8.34
C ASP A 23 13.87 -2.58 -8.06
N GLY A 24 14.94 -3.37 -7.86
CA GLY A 24 16.25 -2.83 -7.44
C GLY A 24 16.18 -2.09 -6.11
N ASP A 25 16.58 -0.82 -6.12
CA ASP A 25 16.56 0.11 -4.97
C ASP A 25 15.23 0.87 -4.81
N GLN A 26 14.24 0.53 -5.64
CA GLN A 26 12.93 1.19 -5.67
C GLN A 26 11.80 0.23 -5.33
N ILE A 27 10.70 0.83 -4.87
CA ILE A 27 9.40 0.19 -4.81
C ILE A 27 8.58 0.72 -5.97
N LEU A 28 8.00 -0.17 -6.76
CA LEU A 28 7.03 0.19 -7.78
C LEU A 28 5.63 -0.05 -7.28
N ILE A 29 4.76 0.92 -7.53
CA ILE A 29 3.32 0.82 -7.31
C ILE A 29 2.63 0.83 -8.67
N PHE A 30 1.80 -0.18 -8.91
CA PHE A 30 0.89 -0.24 -10.05
C PHE A 30 -0.53 -0.03 -9.53
N ILE A 31 -1.21 0.99 -10.03
CA ILE A 31 -2.61 1.26 -9.75
C ILE A 31 -3.38 1.05 -11.05
N ASP A 32 -4.37 0.18 -11.01
CA ASP A 32 -5.15 -0.22 -12.18
C ASP A 32 -5.83 1.02 -12.80
N GLU A 33 -5.77 1.15 -14.13
CA GLU A 33 -6.26 2.32 -14.91
C GLU A 33 -5.61 3.69 -14.61
N ILE A 34 -4.74 3.80 -13.61
CA ILE A 34 -4.10 5.06 -13.22
C ILE A 34 -2.63 5.11 -13.65
N GLY A 35 -1.87 4.03 -13.45
CA GLY A 35 -0.51 3.93 -13.96
C GLY A 35 0.53 3.35 -12.99
N ARG A 36 1.80 3.61 -13.31
CA ARG A 36 2.99 3.13 -12.58
C ARG A 36 3.65 4.28 -11.85
N PHE A 37 3.95 4.05 -10.58
CA PHE A 37 4.62 4.99 -9.69
C PHE A 37 5.84 4.33 -9.05
N SER A 38 6.77 5.14 -8.56
CA SER A 38 7.96 4.68 -7.85
C SER A 38 8.22 5.45 -6.55
N LEU A 39 8.78 4.73 -5.59
CA LEU A 39 9.28 5.26 -4.33
C LEU A 39 10.70 4.74 -4.10
N GLN A 40 11.51 5.48 -3.36
CA GLN A 40 12.82 4.99 -2.91
C GLN A 40 12.67 4.11 -1.68
N ILE A 41 13.33 2.94 -1.66
CA ILE A 41 13.27 2.01 -0.51
C ILE A 41 13.74 2.69 0.78
N LYS A 42 14.76 3.54 0.70
CA LYS A 42 15.28 4.30 1.86
C LYS A 42 14.20 5.17 2.50
N ASP A 43 13.40 5.87 1.70
CA ASP A 43 12.40 6.81 2.20
C ASP A 43 11.22 6.05 2.80
N VAL A 44 10.85 4.92 2.18
CA VAL A 44 9.81 4.02 2.73
C VAL A 44 10.25 3.40 4.06
N SER A 45 11.53 3.02 4.16
CA SER A 45 12.10 2.46 5.39
C SER A 45 12.10 3.49 6.52
N LEU A 46 12.48 4.74 6.22
CA LEU A 46 12.42 5.85 7.17
C LEU A 46 10.98 6.10 7.64
N ALA A 47 10.03 6.18 6.71
CA ALA A 47 8.63 6.39 7.06
C ALA A 47 8.11 5.25 7.98
N ILE A 48 8.42 3.98 7.65
CA ILE A 48 8.03 2.81 8.46
C ILE A 48 8.62 2.85 9.88
N LEU A 49 9.77 3.50 10.07
CA LEU A 49 10.39 3.74 11.38
C LEU A 49 9.79 4.96 12.12
N GLY A 50 8.80 5.62 11.53
CA GLY A 50 8.14 6.80 12.09
C GLY A 50 8.73 8.13 11.62
N PHE A 51 9.69 8.10 10.69
CA PHE A 51 10.33 9.32 10.18
C PHE A 51 9.61 9.85 8.95
N GLY A 52 8.67 10.77 9.19
CA GLY A 52 8.13 11.68 8.20
C GLY A 52 7.34 11.03 7.05
N SER A 53 7.37 11.72 5.91
CA SER A 53 6.73 11.36 4.65
C SER A 53 7.79 11.38 3.54
N GLY A 54 7.47 10.79 2.39
CA GLY A 54 8.34 10.84 1.21
C GLY A 54 7.54 11.11 -0.07
N ASN A 55 8.26 11.31 -1.16
CA ASN A 55 7.67 11.62 -2.45
C ASN A 55 7.41 10.35 -3.27
N ILE A 56 6.32 10.37 -4.03
CA ILE A 56 5.97 9.37 -5.03
C ILE A 56 6.22 9.98 -6.41
N SER A 57 7.04 9.32 -7.22
CA SER A 57 7.26 9.70 -8.62
C SER A 57 6.32 8.93 -9.54
N GLY A 58 5.83 9.55 -10.61
CA GLY A 58 4.96 8.91 -11.59
C GLY A 58 4.24 9.92 -12.48
N PRO A 59 3.26 9.47 -13.30
CA PRO A 59 2.47 10.34 -14.17
C PRO A 59 1.79 11.49 -13.42
N VAL A 60 1.34 11.20 -12.19
CA VAL A 60 0.83 12.18 -11.24
C VAL A 60 1.69 12.09 -9.99
N PRO A 61 2.52 13.11 -9.68
CA PRO A 61 3.30 13.12 -8.44
C PRO A 61 2.40 12.98 -7.21
N GLY A 62 2.94 12.38 -6.16
CA GLY A 62 2.22 12.16 -4.92
C GLY A 62 3.14 12.15 -3.71
N VAL A 63 2.56 11.86 -2.56
CA VAL A 63 3.29 11.73 -1.29
C VAL A 63 2.86 10.47 -0.58
N PHE A 64 3.73 9.90 0.24
CA PHE A 64 3.39 8.78 1.11
C PHE A 64 3.76 9.06 2.56
N ARG A 65 3.02 8.45 3.48
CA ARG A 65 3.27 8.52 4.92
C ARG A 65 2.76 7.27 5.62
N ILE A 66 3.20 7.04 6.85
CA ILE A 66 2.57 6.02 7.69
C ILE A 66 1.27 6.57 8.28
N SER A 67 0.24 5.72 8.33
CA SER A 67 -1.02 5.99 9.02
C SER A 67 -0.79 6.27 10.50
N GLU A 68 -1.66 7.02 11.16
CA GLU A 68 -1.56 7.30 12.60
C GLU A 68 -1.45 6.04 13.47
N SER A 69 -2.12 4.95 13.07
CA SER A 69 -2.05 3.66 13.78
C SER A 69 -0.71 2.91 13.62
N GLY A 70 0.17 3.36 12.72
CA GLY A 70 1.39 2.65 12.33
C GLY A 70 1.16 1.43 11.43
N ARG A 71 -0.09 1.09 11.08
CA ARG A 71 -0.43 -0.17 10.41
C ARG A 71 -0.56 -0.06 8.89
N GLY A 72 -0.81 1.13 8.36
CA GLY A 72 -0.93 1.40 6.93
C GLY A 72 0.19 2.30 6.41
N LEU A 73 0.68 2.01 5.20
CA LEU A 73 1.39 2.98 4.37
C LEU A 73 0.33 3.66 3.50
N TYR A 74 0.15 4.95 3.69
CA TYR A 74 -0.76 5.79 2.91
C TYR A 74 -0.02 6.40 1.73
N LEU A 75 -0.67 6.38 0.57
CA LEU A 75 -0.18 6.89 -0.70
C LEU A 75 -1.23 7.88 -1.20
N GLU A 76 -0.90 9.16 -1.24
CA GLU A 76 -1.77 10.20 -1.76
C GLU A 76 -1.30 10.59 -3.15
N ILE A 77 -2.10 10.26 -4.16
CA ILE A 77 -1.77 10.43 -5.57
C ILE A 77 -2.98 11.05 -6.26
N GLY A 78 -2.81 12.24 -6.85
CA GLY A 78 -3.89 12.92 -7.57
C GLY A 78 -5.15 13.20 -6.71
N GLY A 79 -4.97 13.45 -5.41
CA GLY A 79 -6.07 13.68 -4.47
C GLY A 79 -6.82 12.42 -4.02
N VAL A 80 -6.35 11.22 -4.42
CA VAL A 80 -6.91 9.94 -3.99
C VAL A 80 -5.96 9.29 -2.98
N LEU A 81 -6.54 8.80 -1.87
CA LEU A 81 -5.81 8.08 -0.83
C LEU A 81 -5.87 6.57 -1.08
N TYR A 82 -4.70 5.98 -1.31
CA TYR A 82 -4.49 4.54 -1.37
C TYR A 82 -3.74 4.06 -0.12
N THR A 83 -3.79 2.76 0.13
CA THR A 83 -3.07 2.15 1.24
C THR A 83 -2.53 0.76 0.94
N THR A 84 -1.44 0.43 1.62
CA THR A 84 -0.88 -0.93 1.73
C THR A 84 -0.57 -1.23 3.20
N PRO A 85 -0.90 -2.41 3.74
CA PRO A 85 -0.56 -2.75 5.12
C PRO A 85 0.96 -2.78 5.32
N VAL A 86 1.46 -2.14 6.38
CA VAL A 86 2.90 -2.07 6.69
C VAL A 86 3.51 -3.46 6.83
N SER A 87 2.77 -4.43 7.37
CA SER A 87 3.22 -5.83 7.45
C SER A 87 3.49 -6.43 6.06
N ARG A 88 2.66 -6.10 5.06
CA ARG A 88 2.86 -6.52 3.67
C ARG A 88 4.02 -5.77 3.01
N VAL A 89 4.18 -4.48 3.28
CA VAL A 89 5.34 -3.70 2.81
C VAL A 89 6.64 -4.29 3.35
N ARG A 90 6.73 -4.53 4.67
CA ARG A 90 7.89 -5.16 5.30
C ARG A 90 8.23 -6.51 4.70
N ALA A 91 7.22 -7.34 4.43
CA ALA A 91 7.42 -8.64 3.81
C ALA A 91 7.90 -8.55 2.34
N VAL A 92 7.54 -7.48 1.61
CA VAL A 92 8.10 -7.22 0.27
C VAL A 92 9.57 -6.77 0.39
N LEU A 93 9.85 -5.85 1.30
CA LEU A 93 11.21 -5.35 1.55
C LEU A 93 12.18 -6.44 2.02
N SER A 94 11.70 -7.42 2.78
CA SER A 94 12.49 -8.56 3.23
C SER A 94 12.58 -9.72 2.22
N GLY A 95 11.95 -9.58 1.04
CA GLY A 95 11.91 -10.62 0.01
C GLY A 95 11.01 -11.83 0.34
N VAL A 96 10.33 -11.84 1.50
CA VAL A 96 9.38 -12.89 1.89
C VAL A 96 8.18 -12.93 0.94
N HIS A 97 7.77 -11.78 0.42
CA HIS A 97 6.69 -11.66 -0.56
C HIS A 97 7.16 -10.92 -1.80
N ARG A 98 6.79 -11.46 -2.97
CA ARG A 98 7.03 -10.77 -4.25
C ARG A 98 6.19 -9.49 -4.42
N LYS A 99 5.00 -9.45 -3.81
CA LYS A 99 4.03 -8.34 -3.98
C LYS A 99 3.20 -8.05 -2.73
N ALA A 100 2.77 -6.81 -2.59
CA ALA A 100 1.79 -6.35 -1.62
C ALA A 100 0.56 -5.73 -2.31
N PRO A 101 -0.64 -5.83 -1.72
CA PRO A 101 -1.85 -5.25 -2.29
C PRO A 101 -1.87 -3.73 -2.12
N VAL A 102 -2.32 -3.00 -3.14
CA VAL A 102 -2.65 -1.58 -3.04
C VAL A 102 -4.17 -1.46 -3.09
N MET A 103 -4.73 -0.76 -2.10
CA MET A 103 -6.18 -0.66 -1.92
C MET A 103 -6.61 0.80 -1.82
N ARG A 104 -7.83 1.11 -2.28
CA ARG A 104 -8.47 2.42 -2.09
C ARG A 104 -9.61 2.30 -1.08
N PHE A 105 -9.80 3.32 -0.25
CA PHE A 105 -10.98 3.38 0.63
C PHE A 105 -12.22 3.73 -0.20
N THR A 106 -13.32 3.03 0.05
CA THR A 106 -14.60 3.17 -0.66
C THR A 106 -15.78 3.37 0.29
N GLY A 107 -15.51 3.51 1.60
CA GLY A 107 -16.53 3.84 2.57
C GLY A 107 -16.96 5.31 2.43
N SER A 108 -18.26 5.51 2.22
CA SER A 108 -18.93 6.81 2.35
C SER A 108 -19.40 7.03 3.78
#